data_AF-A0A537A5Z5-F1
#
_entry.id   AF-A0A537A5Z5-F1
#
_cell.length_a   1.000
_cell.length_b   1.000
_cell.length_c   1.000
_cell.angle_alpha   90.00
_cell.angle_beta   90.00
_cell.angle_gamma   90.00
#
_symmetry.space_group_name_H-M   'P 1'
#
loop_
_entity.id
_entity.type
_entity.pdbx_description
1 polymer ?
#
loop_
_entity_poly.entity_id
_entity_poly.type
_entity_poly.pdbx_seq_one_letter_code
_entity_poly.pdbx_strand_id
1 'polypeptide(L)'
;MALDIRALRSSAPFWSVRYHEEQRETLAMRQDTLEPPRLSVDRGAMLTAVVDGGYGYCATSDLSSGGLQKALDRATRWAEATKGKSVVRFDPAKMA
;
A
#
# COMPACT_ATOMS: atom_id res chain seq x y z
N MET A 1 11.18 8.81 -10.38
CA MET A 1 11.26 7.35 -10.58
C MET A 1 9.84 6.85 -10.74
N ALA A 2 9.47 6.31 -11.91
CA ALA A 2 8.11 5.81 -12.13
C ALA A 2 8.00 4.40 -11.51
N LEU A 3 6.96 4.14 -10.71
CA LEU A 3 6.66 2.77 -10.28
C LEU A 3 6.27 1.95 -11.52
N ASP A 4 6.95 0.83 -11.75
CA ASP A 4 6.56 -0.11 -12.80
C ASP A 4 5.40 -1.01 -12.31
N ILE A 5 4.23 -0.39 -12.15
CA ILE A 5 3.01 -1.08 -11.74
C ILE A 5 2.48 -2.03 -12.82
N ARG A 6 2.87 -1.82 -14.09
CA ARG A 6 2.40 -2.63 -15.23
C ARG A 6 3.06 -4.01 -15.25
N ALA A 7 4.24 -4.16 -14.64
CA ALA A 7 4.91 -5.44 -14.50
C ALA A 7 4.30 -6.34 -13.40
N LEU A 8 3.48 -5.80 -12.50
CA LEU A 8 2.91 -6.56 -11.38
C LEU A 8 1.90 -7.60 -11.84
N ARG A 9 1.88 -8.74 -11.15
CA ARG A 9 0.96 -9.85 -11.40
C ARG A 9 0.32 -10.29 -10.10
N SER A 10 -0.97 -10.61 -10.11
CA SER A 10 -1.66 -11.22 -8.97
C SER A 10 -2.71 -12.19 -9.49
N SER A 11 -2.96 -13.25 -8.74
CA SER A 11 -4.10 -14.15 -8.96
C SER A 11 -5.41 -13.57 -8.42
N ALA A 12 -5.36 -12.49 -7.65
CA ALA A 12 -6.56 -11.86 -7.11
C ALA A 12 -7.38 -11.22 -8.25
N PRO A 13 -8.69 -11.50 -8.34
CA PRO A 13 -9.57 -10.91 -9.36
C PRO A 13 -9.60 -9.38 -9.33
N PHE A 14 -9.40 -8.79 -8.14
CA PHE A 14 -9.21 -7.36 -7.98
C PHE A 14 -7.99 -7.08 -7.11
N TRP A 15 -7.18 -6.12 -7.54
CA TRP A 15 -6.09 -5.57 -6.75
C TRP A 15 -5.87 -4.10 -7.10
N SER A 16 -5.32 -3.35 -6.15
CA SER A 16 -5.05 -1.93 -6.31
C SER A 16 -3.70 -1.56 -5.70
N VAL A 17 -3.06 -0.53 -6.24
CA VAL A 17 -1.86 0.09 -5.68
C VAL A 17 -2.17 1.52 -5.30
N ARG A 18 -1.83 1.91 -4.08
CA ARG A 18 -1.82 3.31 -3.64
C ARG A 18 -0.40 3.73 -3.35
N TYR A 19 0.15 4.55 -4.23
CA TYR A 19 1.42 5.23 -3.99
C TYR A 19 1.22 6.43 -3.06
N HIS A 20 2.15 6.64 -2.15
CA HIS A 20 2.19 7.80 -1.26
C HIS A 20 3.61 8.36 -1.23
N GLU A 21 3.70 9.67 -1.36
CA GLU A 21 4.92 10.43 -1.13
C GLU A 21 4.54 11.70 -0.37
N GLU A 22 5.21 11.93 0.76
CA GLU A 22 5.05 13.14 1.56
C GLU A 22 6.42 13.78 1.75
N GLN A 23 6.49 15.09 1.51
CA GLN A 23 7.61 15.92 1.96
C GLN A 23 7.07 16.83 3.05
N ARG A 24 7.75 16.83 4.20
CA ARG A 24 7.32 17.57 5.38
C ARG A 24 8.47 18.40 5.91
N GLU A 25 8.17 19.66 6.18
CA GLU A 25 9.01 20.57 6.94
C GLU A 25 8.32 20.88 8.28
N THR A 26 9.07 20.85 9.36
CA THR A 26 8.59 21.18 10.70
C THR A 26 9.48 22.26 11.29
N LEU A 27 8.88 23.41 11.57
CA LEU A 27 9.49 24.54 12.28
C LEU A 27 8.88 24.59 13.69
N ALA A 28 9.72 24.77 14.70
CA ALA A 28 9.30 24.85 16.08
C ALA A 28 10.09 25.92 16.83
N MET A 29 9.50 26.45 17.90
CA MET A 29 10.17 27.35 18.84
C MET A 29 10.02 26.76 20.24
N ARG A 30 11.08 26.80 21.04
CA ARG A 30 11.08 26.36 22.43
C ARG A 30 11.78 27.40 23.28
N GLN A 31 11.07 27.94 24.28
CA GLN A 31 11.59 28.97 25.19
C GLN A 31 12.20 30.16 24.44
N ASP A 32 11.43 30.77 23.53
CA ASP A 32 11.83 31.91 22.68
C ASP A 32 13.04 31.66 21.77
N THR A 33 13.47 30.40 21.65
CA THR A 33 14.56 29.98 20.77
C THR A 33 14.00 29.14 19.63
N LEU A 34 14.29 29.53 18.38
CA LEU A 34 13.94 28.72 17.21
C LEU A 34 14.69 27.39 17.24
N GLU A 35 13.98 26.29 17.06
CA GLU A 35 14.59 24.98 16.86
C GLU A 35 15.07 24.81 15.41
N PRO A 36 16.10 23.98 15.17
CA PRO A 36 16.51 23.62 13.81
C PRO A 36 15.31 23.04 13.01
N PRO A 37 15.11 23.48 11.75
CA PRO A 37 14.09 22.89 10.88
C PRO A 37 14.29 21.38 10.75
N ARG A 38 13.19 20.63 10.87
CA ARG A 38 13.18 19.19 10.59
C ARG A 38 12.55 18.95 9.23
N LEU A 39 13.31 18.32 8.34
CA LEU A 39 12.87 17.90 7.02
C LEU A 39 12.71 16.38 7.00
N SER A 40 11.58 15.89 6.49
CA SER A 40 11.36 14.46 6.30
C SER A 40 10.72 14.18 4.95
N VAL A 41 11.11 13.06 4.36
CA VAL A 41 10.51 12.51 3.15
C VAL A 41 10.02 11.09 3.47
N ASP A 42 8.73 10.85 3.27
CA ASP A 42 8.12 9.53 3.37
C ASP A 42 7.70 9.07 1.98
N ARG A 43 7.97 7.81 1.65
CA ARG A 43 7.61 7.18 0.37
C ARG A 43 7.22 5.73 0.62
N GLY A 44 6.09 5.33 0.06
CA GLY A 44 5.64 3.96 0.14
C GLY A 44 4.53 3.63 -0.84
N ALA A 45 4.29 2.34 -1.00
CA ALA A 45 3.15 1.82 -1.74
C ALA A 45 2.36 0.86 -0.86
N MET A 46 1.04 1.01 -0.87
CA MET A 46 0.11 0.09 -0.26
C MET A 46 -0.55 -0.75 -1.35
N LEU A 47 -0.39 -2.06 -1.25
CA LEU A 47 -1.00 -3.04 -2.14
C LEU A 47 -2.21 -3.64 -1.44
N THR A 48 -3.34 -3.70 -2.15
CA THR A 48 -4.58 -4.34 -1.67
C THR A 48 -4.99 -5.39 -2.68
N ALA A 49 -5.39 -6.57 -2.20
CA ALA A 49 -5.90 -7.66 -3.01
C ALA A 49 -7.22 -8.16 -2.41
N VAL A 50 -8.16 -8.53 -3.28
CA VAL A 50 -9.49 -9.03 -2.89
C VAL A 50 -9.78 -10.34 -3.61
N VAL A 51 -10.17 -11.37 -2.85
CA VAL A 51 -10.52 -12.69 -3.38
C VAL A 51 -11.77 -13.23 -2.70
N ASP A 52 -12.87 -13.37 -3.46
CA ASP A 52 -14.11 -14.05 -3.01
C ASP A 52 -14.56 -13.63 -1.59
N GLY A 53 -14.61 -12.32 -1.35
CA GLY A 53 -14.97 -11.72 -0.06
C GLY A 53 -13.82 -11.60 0.95
N GLY A 54 -12.66 -12.20 0.72
CA GLY A 54 -11.44 -12.02 1.49
C GLY A 54 -10.69 -10.74 1.11
N TYR A 55 -10.08 -10.07 2.09
CA TYR A 55 -9.33 -8.84 1.91
C TYR A 55 -7.92 -9.02 2.46
N GLY A 56 -6.93 -8.63 1.67
CA GLY A 56 -5.54 -8.60 2.11
C GLY A 56 -4.85 -7.32 1.68
N TYR A 57 -3.98 -6.82 2.55
CA TYR A 57 -3.22 -5.61 2.32
C TYR A 57 -1.78 -5.76 2.80
N CYS A 58 -0.86 -5.09 2.11
CA CYS A 58 0.55 -5.04 2.50
C CYS A 58 1.14 -3.71 2.03
N ALA A 59 1.84 -3.01 2.93
CA ALA A 59 2.59 -1.81 2.58
C ALA A 59 4.08 -2.12 2.44
N THR A 60 4.79 -1.36 1.60
CA THR A 60 6.24 -1.45 1.41
C THR A 60 6.85 -0.09 1.12
N SER A 61 8.04 0.18 1.65
CA SER A 61 8.91 1.29 1.25
C SER A 61 9.88 0.91 0.13
N ASP A 62 10.03 -0.38 -0.18
CA ASP A 62 10.75 -0.87 -1.35
C ASP A 62 9.84 -0.71 -2.59
N LEU A 63 10.08 0.38 -3.33
CA LEU A 63 9.34 0.76 -4.54
C LEU A 63 9.89 0.11 -5.82
N SER A 64 10.86 -0.80 -5.70
CA SER A 64 11.29 -1.61 -6.84
C SER A 64 10.15 -2.53 -7.31
N SER A 65 10.19 -2.96 -8.56
CA SER A 65 9.22 -3.94 -9.10
C SER A 65 9.17 -5.21 -8.24
N GLY A 66 10.32 -5.69 -7.75
CA GLY A 66 10.40 -6.85 -6.85
C GLY A 66 9.80 -6.59 -5.47
N GLY A 67 10.00 -5.41 -4.89
CA GLY A 67 9.41 -5.01 -3.61
C GLY A 67 7.89 -4.92 -3.68
N LEU A 68 7.38 -4.29 -4.74
CA LEU A 68 5.96 -4.18 -5.02
C LEU A 68 5.32 -5.55 -5.28
N GLN A 69 5.97 -6.42 -6.05
CA GLN A 69 5.48 -7.78 -6.31
C GLN A 69 5.39 -8.58 -5.01
N LYS A 70 6.44 -8.56 -4.16
CA LYS A 70 6.42 -9.24 -2.85
C LYS A 70 5.30 -8.73 -1.95
N ALA A 71 5.04 -7.43 -1.96
CA ALA A 71 3.94 -6.85 -1.17
C ALA A 71 2.57 -7.30 -1.72
N LEU A 72 2.40 -7.32 -3.05
CA LEU A 72 1.20 -7.81 -3.70
C LEU A 72 0.97 -9.31 -3.46
N ASP A 73 2.01 -10.14 -3.49
CA ASP A 73 1.94 -11.57 -3.17
C ASP A 73 1.48 -11.79 -1.72
N ARG A 74 2.02 -10.99 -0.79
CA ARG A 74 1.59 -11.04 0.63
C ARG A 74 0.15 -10.61 0.80
N ALA A 75 -0.27 -9.53 0.15
CA ALA A 75 -1.65 -9.07 0.17
C ALA A 75 -2.59 -10.16 -0.40
N THR A 76 -2.21 -10.78 -1.52
CA THR A 76 -2.98 -11.86 -2.16
C THR A 76 -3.11 -13.07 -1.24
N ARG A 77 -2.01 -13.51 -0.63
CA ARG A 77 -2.05 -14.61 0.35
C ARG A 77 -2.98 -14.34 1.53
N TRP A 78 -3.01 -13.11 2.03
CA TRP A 78 -3.92 -12.72 3.10
C TRP A 78 -5.39 -12.68 2.66
N ALA A 79 -5.65 -12.22 1.43
CA ALA A 79 -6.99 -12.24 0.86
C ALA A 79 -7.51 -13.69 0.72
N GLU A 80 -6.68 -14.61 0.22
CA GLU A 80 -7.02 -16.04 0.14
C GLU A 80 -7.26 -16.67 1.51
N ALA A 81 -6.40 -16.37 2.49
CA ALA A 81 -6.54 -16.91 3.85
C ALA A 81 -7.82 -16.43 4.56
N THR A 82 -8.33 -15.25 4.20
CA THR A 82 -9.55 -14.65 4.76
C THR A 82 -10.79 -14.87 3.90
N LYS A 83 -10.65 -15.61 2.80
CA LYS A 83 -11.74 -15.96 1.89
C LYS A 83 -12.92 -16.60 2.64
N GLY A 84 -14.13 -16.13 2.35
CA GLY A 84 -15.36 -16.61 2.99
C GLY A 84 -15.49 -16.31 4.48
N LYS A 85 -14.59 -15.51 5.08
CA LYS A 85 -14.71 -15.03 6.47
C LYS A 85 -15.46 -13.70 6.58
N SER A 86 -15.63 -13.00 5.46
CA SER A 86 -16.38 -11.74 5.45
C SER A 86 -17.88 -11.98 5.59
N VAL A 87 -18.52 -11.17 6.42
CA VAL A 87 -19.98 -11.11 6.57
C VAL A 87 -20.63 -10.55 5.30
N VAL A 88 -19.88 -9.73 4.54
CA VAL A 88 -20.31 -9.16 3.26
C VAL A 88 -19.63 -9.91 2.11
N ARG A 89 -20.42 -10.42 1.16
CA ARG A 89 -19.88 -10.96 -0.08
C ARG A 89 -19.49 -9.80 -0.99
N PHE A 90 -18.19 -9.55 -1.08
CA PHE A 90 -17.65 -8.64 -2.08
C PHE A 90 -17.52 -9.38 -3.41
N ASP A 91 -18.13 -8.81 -4.45
CA ASP A 91 -17.94 -9.24 -5.82
C ASP A 91 -16.80 -8.44 -6.45
N PRO A 92 -15.63 -9.04 -6.69
CA PRO A 92 -14.49 -8.34 -7.28
C PRO A 92 -14.82 -7.72 -8.66
N ALA A 93 -15.76 -8.31 -9.41
CA ALA A 93 -16.16 -7.81 -10.72
C ALA A 93 -16.92 -6.47 -10.65
N LYS A 94 -17.41 -6.08 -9.47
CA LYS A 94 -18.10 -4.79 -9.24
C LYS A 94 -17.18 -3.70 -8.68
N MET A 95 -15.90 -4.00 -8.49
CA MET A 95 -14.92 -3.07 -7.91
C MET A 95 -14.07 -2.34 -8.98
N ALA A 96 -14.19 -2.75 -10.25
CA ALA A 96 -13.46 -2.18 -11.38
C ALA A 96 -14.19 -0.98 -12.00
#